data_AF-A0A1S2YSE5-F1
#
_entry.id   AF-A0A1S2YSE5-F1
#
_cell.length_a   1.000
_cell.length_b   1.000
_cell.length_c   1.000
_cell.angle_alpha   90.00
_cell.angle_beta   90.00
_cell.angle_gamma   90.00
#
_symmetry.space_group_name_H-M   'P 1'
#
loop_
_entity.id
_entity.type
_entity.pdbx_description
1 polymer ?
#
loop_
_entity_poly.entity_id
_entity_poly.type
_entity_poly.pdbx_seq_one_letter_code
_entity_poly.pdbx_strand_id
1 'polypeptide(L)'
;MVVEDMFYFNKDILVIKHQKKSPMLLRMSLLMFSMVCGVFICYVCLKQTSIHARTILLELQQIEKPSRSRFNLIDISYLHYPNPVTFNRSECAQNPVQLFAILTNQRSGSGWFETLLNSHINVSSNGEIFSVAERRVNVSTIVQTLDKIYNLDWFNSASKNECSAAIGLKWMLNQGLMEHPKEIVDYFNCRGVSVIFLFRRNLLRRMVSTLANSYDRYAKLLNGTHKSHVHSAEEADTLSKYKPTINSKSLLADLKDMERSAATAIEHFNTTRHMILYYEDLLRNRTKLKEVLEFLGLPVIELTSRQVKIHKGPLSEHINNWNEVAKTLKGTTYESFLQADYSS
;
A
#
# COMPACT_ATOMS: atom_id res chain seq x y z
N MET A 1 21.31 55.60 94.68
CA MET A 1 19.98 55.27 95.25
C MET A 1 19.05 54.99 94.07
N VAL A 2 18.66 53.72 93.90
CA VAL A 2 17.34 53.17 93.48
C VAL A 2 16.56 53.93 92.37
N VAL A 3 16.04 53.34 91.28
CA VAL A 3 15.98 51.99 90.67
C VAL A 3 15.58 52.16 89.19
N GLU A 4 15.94 51.17 88.37
CA GLU A 4 15.56 50.93 86.97
C GLU A 4 14.06 51.01 86.67
N ASP A 5 13.71 51.44 85.45
CA ASP A 5 12.95 50.59 84.53
C ASP A 5 13.00 51.16 83.10
N MET A 6 13.55 50.37 82.18
CA MET A 6 13.82 50.72 80.78
C MET A 6 12.88 49.89 79.89
N PHE A 7 12.00 50.57 79.16
CA PHE A 7 11.00 49.95 78.28
C PHE A 7 11.65 49.29 77.04
N TYR A 8 11.28 48.02 76.84
CA TYR A 8 11.55 47.18 75.67
C TYR A 8 10.88 47.69 74.38
N PHE A 9 11.58 47.59 73.25
CA PHE A 9 10.95 47.38 71.94
C PHE A 9 11.80 46.40 71.10
N ASN A 10 11.29 45.17 70.97
CA ASN A 10 11.80 44.14 70.08
C ASN A 10 11.58 44.54 68.61
N LYS A 11 12.63 44.43 67.80
CA LYS A 11 12.53 44.28 66.33
C LYS A 11 13.26 43.00 65.95
N ASP A 12 12.59 41.86 66.13
CA ASP A 12 13.08 40.59 65.59
C ASP A 12 12.99 40.61 64.06
N ILE A 13 14.17 40.61 63.45
CA ILE A 13 14.40 40.49 62.02
C ILE A 13 14.03 39.06 61.62
N LEU A 14 13.01 38.95 60.76
CA LEU A 14 12.60 37.70 60.12
C LEU A 14 13.70 37.27 59.13
N VAL A 15 14.69 36.52 59.61
CA VAL A 15 15.71 35.88 58.77
C VAL A 15 15.07 34.72 58.01
N ILE A 16 14.50 35.03 56.85
CA ILE A 16 14.04 34.03 55.89
C ILE A 16 15.29 33.40 55.26
N LYS A 17 15.69 32.22 55.73
CA LYS A 17 16.73 31.40 55.08
C LYS A 17 16.30 31.12 53.63
N HIS A 18 17.04 31.68 52.68
CA HIS A 18 16.86 31.42 51.26
C HIS A 18 17.21 29.94 50.99
N GLN A 19 16.19 29.10 50.76
CA GLN A 19 16.42 27.72 50.30
C GLN A 19 17.14 27.78 48.95
N LYS A 20 18.42 27.39 48.93
CA LYS A 20 19.16 27.11 47.69
C LYS A 20 18.48 25.94 46.98
N LYS A 21 17.52 26.22 46.10
CA LYS A 21 17.04 25.23 45.12
C LYS A 21 18.25 24.82 44.29
N SER A 22 18.62 23.54 44.39
CA SER A 22 19.76 22.98 43.66
C SER A 22 19.60 23.27 42.16
N PRO A 23 20.55 23.96 41.51
CA PRO A 23 20.49 24.25 40.07
C PRO A 23 20.42 22.97 39.22
N MET A 24 20.81 21.83 39.80
CA MET A 24 20.70 20.52 39.17
C MET A 24 19.24 20.05 39.07
N LEU A 25 18.41 20.29 40.09
CA LEU A 25 16.98 19.94 40.04
C LEU A 25 16.25 20.73 38.96
N LEU A 26 16.55 22.03 38.82
CA LEU A 26 15.94 22.88 37.80
C LEU A 26 16.32 22.42 36.37
N ARG A 27 17.59 22.06 36.17
CA ARG A 27 18.08 21.49 34.89
C ARG A 27 17.43 20.15 34.56
N MET A 28 17.28 19.27 35.55
CA MET A 28 16.61 17.98 35.36
C MET A 28 15.11 18.16 35.03
N SER A 29 14.43 19.11 35.69
CA SER A 29 13.04 19.45 35.36
C SER A 29 12.88 20.00 33.93
N LEU A 30 13.79 20.86 33.48
CA LEU A 30 13.81 21.39 32.11
C LEU A 30 14.03 20.27 31.06
N LEU A 31 14.95 19.34 31.33
CA LEU A 31 15.19 18.19 30.45
C LEU A 31 13.96 17.29 30.36
N MET A 32 13.33 16.98 31.49
CA MET A 32 12.09 16.19 31.51
C MET A 32 10.96 16.89 30.77
N PHE A 33 10.80 18.20 30.94
CA PHE A 33 9.80 18.97 30.23
C PHE A 33 10.06 18.98 28.72
N SER A 34 11.32 19.19 28.29
CA SER A 34 11.72 19.12 26.88
C SER A 34 11.43 17.75 26.27
N MET A 35 11.73 16.66 26.99
CA MET A 35 11.46 15.30 26.54
C MET A 35 9.95 15.03 26.40
N VAL A 36 9.14 15.46 27.37
CA VAL A 36 7.67 15.34 27.32
C VAL A 36 7.09 16.18 26.19
N CYS A 37 7.56 17.42 26.00
CA CYS A 37 7.16 18.27 24.88
C CYS A 37 7.56 17.66 23.54
N GLY A 38 8.75 17.09 23.41
CA GLY A 38 9.21 16.40 22.20
C GLY A 38 8.32 15.20 21.87
N VAL A 39 7.99 14.37 22.85
CA VAL A 39 7.05 13.24 22.69
C VAL A 39 5.65 13.74 22.32
N PHE A 40 5.16 14.81 22.94
CA PHE A 40 3.86 15.39 22.64
C PHE A 40 3.79 15.97 21.21
N ILE A 41 4.82 16.73 20.79
CA ILE A 41 4.92 17.27 19.44
C ILE A 41 4.98 16.13 18.42
N CYS A 42 5.82 15.11 18.67
CA CYS A 42 5.87 13.92 17.83
C CYS A 42 4.51 13.21 17.73
N TYR A 43 3.81 13.05 18.85
CA TYR A 43 2.46 12.49 18.89
C TYR A 43 1.46 13.31 18.06
N VAL A 44 1.49 14.64 18.17
CA VAL A 44 0.63 15.53 17.38
C VAL A 44 0.96 15.45 15.89
N CYS A 45 2.24 15.46 15.52
CA CYS A 45 2.68 15.30 14.13
C CYS A 45 2.25 13.94 13.54
N LEU A 46 2.39 12.85 14.30
CA LEU A 46 1.94 11.51 13.89
C LEU A 46 0.42 11.43 13.71
N LYS A 47 -0.33 12.14 14.56
CA LYS A 47 -1.80 12.23 14.46
C LYS A 47 -2.22 13.08 13.26
N GLN A 48 -1.58 14.23 13.03
CA GLN A 48 -1.89 15.14 11.93
C GLN A 48 -1.56 14.52 10.56
N THR A 49 -0.42 13.84 10.43
CA THR A 49 -0.06 13.07 9.23
C THR A 49 -1.04 11.92 8.96
N SER A 50 -1.52 11.24 10.00
CA SER A 50 -2.54 10.18 9.87
C SER A 50 -3.89 10.74 9.39
N ILE A 51 -4.32 11.89 9.91
CA ILE A 51 -5.54 12.55 9.44
C ILE A 51 -5.37 12.97 7.97
N HIS A 52 -4.24 13.58 7.62
CA HIS A 52 -3.95 14.01 6.26
C HIS A 52 -3.94 12.85 5.26
N ALA A 53 -3.26 11.74 5.60
CA ALA A 53 -3.23 10.52 4.79
C ALA A 53 -4.66 9.99 4.51
N ARG A 54 -5.52 10.02 5.54
CA ARG A 54 -6.90 9.59 5.41
C ARG A 54 -7.74 10.56 4.58
N THR A 55 -7.54 11.86 4.73
CA THR A 55 -8.20 12.88 3.90
C THR A 55 -7.83 12.69 2.43
N ILE A 56 -6.54 12.54 2.10
CA ILE A 56 -6.09 12.23 0.74
C ILE A 56 -6.82 10.99 0.21
N LEU A 57 -6.85 9.91 0.99
CA LEU A 57 -7.43 8.65 0.57
C LEU A 57 -8.97 8.75 0.37
N LEU A 58 -9.66 9.56 1.17
CA LEU A 58 -11.10 9.84 1.05
C LEU A 58 -11.43 10.82 -0.09
N GLU A 59 -10.63 11.87 -0.29
CA GLU A 59 -10.79 12.81 -1.41
C GLU A 59 -10.55 12.10 -2.75
N LEU A 60 -9.55 11.23 -2.82
CA LEU A 60 -9.28 10.42 -4.02
C LEU A 60 -10.32 9.33 -4.27
N GLN A 61 -11.07 8.90 -3.25
CA GLN A 61 -12.25 8.07 -3.46
C GLN A 61 -13.39 8.83 -4.17
N GLN A 62 -13.47 10.15 -3.98
CA GLN A 62 -14.47 11.00 -4.63
C GLN A 62 -14.00 11.50 -6.00
N ILE A 63 -12.69 11.65 -6.20
CA ILE A 63 -12.07 12.04 -7.49
C ILE A 63 -11.82 10.78 -8.32
N GLU A 64 -12.89 10.10 -8.70
CA GLU A 64 -12.87 8.92 -9.56
C GLU A 64 -12.69 9.30 -11.06
N LYS A 65 -11.86 10.32 -11.35
CA LYS A 65 -11.58 10.75 -12.71
C LYS A 65 -10.11 10.45 -13.03
N PRO A 66 -9.81 9.52 -13.96
CA PRO A 66 -8.44 9.29 -14.38
C PRO A 66 -7.84 10.62 -14.86
N SER A 67 -6.56 10.87 -14.54
CA SER A 67 -5.86 12.05 -15.06
C SER A 67 -5.94 12.01 -16.58
N ARG A 68 -6.82 12.83 -17.19
CA ARG A 68 -6.90 12.99 -18.65
C ARG A 68 -5.67 13.77 -19.09
N SER A 69 -4.54 13.10 -19.25
CA SER A 69 -3.50 13.64 -20.12
C SER A 69 -4.03 13.58 -21.55
N ARG A 70 -3.88 14.69 -22.28
CA ARG A 70 -4.30 14.84 -23.69
C ARG A 70 -3.39 14.04 -24.62
N PHE A 71 -3.31 12.72 -24.44
CA PHE A 71 -2.98 11.89 -25.60
C PHE A 71 -4.24 11.87 -26.45
N ASN A 72 -4.14 12.46 -27.65
CA ASN A 72 -5.19 12.41 -28.65
C ASN A 72 -5.76 11.01 -28.66
N LEU A 73 -7.10 10.90 -28.57
CA LEU A 73 -7.81 9.67 -28.88
C LEU A 73 -7.45 9.30 -30.31
N ILE A 74 -6.34 8.60 -30.50
CA ILE A 74 -6.13 7.77 -31.67
C ILE A 74 -7.30 6.80 -31.60
N ASP A 75 -8.16 6.88 -32.60
CA ASP A 75 -9.38 6.14 -32.80
C ASP A 75 -9.21 4.69 -32.29
N ILE A 76 -9.64 4.44 -31.04
CA ILE A 76 -9.47 3.18 -30.31
C ILE A 76 -10.23 2.05 -31.01
N SER A 77 -11.08 2.42 -31.98
CA SER A 77 -12.04 1.56 -32.65
C SER A 77 -11.41 0.38 -33.39
N TYR A 78 -10.14 0.44 -33.85
CA TYR A 78 -9.53 -0.67 -34.61
C TYR A 78 -8.00 -0.76 -34.49
N LEU A 79 -7.46 -0.85 -33.27
CA LEU A 79 -6.06 -1.30 -33.11
C LEU A 79 -5.96 -2.81 -33.40
N HIS A 80 -5.81 -3.15 -34.69
CA HIS A 80 -5.44 -4.48 -35.13
C HIS A 80 -3.94 -4.69 -34.89
N TYR A 81 -3.59 -5.31 -33.77
CA TYR A 81 -2.23 -5.74 -33.52
C TYR A 81 -1.90 -6.94 -34.43
N PRO A 82 -0.78 -6.92 -35.17
CA PRO A 82 -0.42 -8.00 -36.06
C PRO A 82 -0.08 -9.26 -35.27
N ASN A 83 -0.38 -10.41 -35.86
CA ASN A 83 0.16 -11.69 -35.40
C ASN A 83 1.54 -11.84 -36.08
N PRO A 84 2.64 -11.75 -35.31
CA PRO A 84 3.96 -11.83 -35.91
C PRO A 84 4.23 -13.25 -36.41
N VAL A 85 4.89 -13.35 -37.56
CA VAL A 85 5.26 -14.62 -38.21
C VAL A 85 6.69 -15.01 -37.84
N THR A 86 7.61 -14.03 -37.75
CA THR A 86 9.01 -14.26 -37.40
C THR A 86 9.33 -13.88 -35.95
N PHE A 87 8.36 -13.32 -35.23
CA PHE A 87 8.50 -12.79 -33.87
C PHE A 87 9.56 -11.68 -33.76
N ASN A 88 9.94 -11.07 -34.89
CA ASN A 88 10.86 -9.95 -34.89
C ASN A 88 10.13 -8.69 -34.47
N ARG A 89 10.75 -7.88 -33.61
CA ARG A 89 10.16 -6.62 -33.13
C ARG A 89 9.79 -5.67 -34.26
N SER A 90 10.48 -5.74 -35.40
CA SER A 90 10.16 -4.95 -36.60
C SER A 90 8.74 -5.17 -37.11
N GLU A 91 8.17 -6.38 -36.95
CA GLU A 91 6.78 -6.69 -37.35
C GLU A 91 5.75 -5.93 -36.50
N CYS A 92 6.10 -5.63 -35.26
CA CYS A 92 5.26 -4.89 -34.33
C CYS A 92 5.61 -3.39 -34.26
N ALA A 93 6.60 -2.91 -35.01
CA ALA A 93 7.19 -1.58 -34.82
C ALA A 93 6.23 -0.42 -35.08
N GLN A 94 5.19 -0.63 -35.89
CA GLN A 94 4.16 0.37 -36.17
C GLN A 94 3.11 0.51 -35.05
N ASN A 95 3.14 -0.36 -34.04
CA ASN A 95 2.21 -0.31 -32.91
C ASN A 95 2.93 0.21 -31.65
N PRO A 96 2.55 1.40 -31.14
CA PRO A 96 3.11 1.92 -29.91
C PRO A 96 2.73 1.03 -28.73
N VAL A 97 3.67 0.86 -27.79
CA VAL A 97 3.47 0.02 -26.60
C VAL A 97 3.27 0.93 -25.39
N GLN A 98 2.15 0.74 -24.70
CA GLN A 98 1.84 1.42 -23.47
C GLN A 98 2.60 0.79 -22.31
N LEU A 99 3.30 1.60 -21.54
CA LEU A 99 4.06 1.13 -20.39
C LEU A 99 3.24 1.32 -19.11
N PHE A 100 3.21 0.33 -18.23
CA PHE A 100 2.50 0.47 -16.96
C PHE A 100 3.18 -0.20 -15.76
N ALA A 101 2.86 0.29 -14.56
CA ALA A 101 3.27 -0.33 -13.31
C ALA A 101 2.07 -0.45 -12.35
N ILE A 102 1.85 -1.65 -11.81
CA ILE A 102 0.84 -1.90 -10.78
C ILE A 102 1.50 -1.72 -9.42
N LEU A 103 1.27 -0.57 -8.77
CA LEU A 103 1.81 -0.25 -7.46
C LEU A 103 0.83 -0.69 -6.37
N THR A 104 1.26 -1.58 -5.47
CA THR A 104 0.36 -2.25 -4.54
C THR A 104 1.06 -2.64 -3.24
N ASN A 105 0.28 -2.94 -2.21
CA ASN A 105 0.77 -3.67 -1.03
C ASN A 105 0.57 -5.18 -1.20
N GLN A 106 1.28 -6.00 -0.43
CA GLN A 106 0.97 -7.44 -0.36
C GLN A 106 -0.50 -7.68 0.02
N ARG A 107 -1.08 -8.75 -0.54
CA ARG A 107 -2.44 -9.22 -0.24
C ARG A 107 -3.57 -8.23 -0.60
N SER A 108 -3.31 -7.31 -1.53
CA SER A 108 -4.31 -6.36 -2.04
C SER A 108 -5.02 -6.82 -3.32
N GLY A 109 -4.91 -8.11 -3.68
CA GLY A 109 -5.57 -8.68 -4.87
C GLY A 109 -4.78 -8.53 -6.18
N SER A 110 -3.55 -8.01 -6.12
CA SER A 110 -2.72 -7.74 -7.30
C SER A 110 -2.34 -8.97 -8.11
N GLY A 111 -2.16 -10.14 -7.49
CA GLY A 111 -1.94 -11.39 -8.23
C GLY A 111 -3.16 -11.80 -9.08
N TRP A 112 -4.38 -11.61 -8.56
CA TRP A 112 -5.60 -11.90 -9.31
C TRP A 112 -5.81 -10.88 -10.42
N PHE A 113 -5.65 -9.59 -10.11
CA PHE A 113 -5.76 -8.51 -11.09
C PHE A 113 -4.75 -8.64 -12.24
N GLU A 114 -3.50 -9.00 -11.93
CA GLU A 114 -2.49 -9.28 -12.94
C GLU A 114 -2.88 -10.44 -13.87
N THR A 115 -3.46 -11.53 -13.33
CA THR A 115 -3.94 -12.62 -14.18
C THR A 115 -5.09 -12.21 -15.09
N LEU A 116 -5.95 -11.28 -14.65
CA LEU A 116 -6.99 -10.71 -15.50
C LEU A 116 -6.35 -9.94 -16.66
N LEU A 117 -5.41 -9.05 -16.38
CA LEU A 117 -4.71 -8.29 -17.43
C LEU A 117 -3.99 -9.22 -18.40
N ASN A 118 -3.26 -10.22 -17.91
CA ASN A 118 -2.54 -11.18 -18.74
C ASN A 118 -3.44 -12.14 -19.54
N SER A 119 -4.76 -12.16 -19.27
CA SER A 119 -5.71 -12.87 -20.14
C SER A 119 -5.97 -12.12 -21.45
N HIS A 120 -5.64 -10.82 -21.51
CA HIS A 120 -5.67 -10.06 -22.75
C HIS A 120 -4.50 -10.45 -23.65
N ILE A 121 -4.81 -10.71 -24.93
CA ILE A 121 -3.84 -11.21 -25.92
C ILE A 121 -2.63 -10.27 -26.14
N ASN A 122 -2.84 -8.96 -26.08
CA ASN A 122 -1.78 -7.95 -26.25
C ASN A 122 -1.25 -7.34 -24.95
N VAL A 123 -1.50 -7.93 -23.78
CA VAL A 123 -0.98 -7.41 -22.51
C VAL A 123 0.02 -8.39 -21.91
N SER A 124 1.15 -7.84 -21.46
CA SER A 124 2.17 -8.59 -20.73
C SER A 124 2.58 -7.85 -19.46
N SER A 125 2.05 -8.30 -18.33
CA SER A 125 2.49 -7.94 -16.99
C SER A 125 3.48 -8.99 -16.48
N ASN A 126 4.70 -8.55 -16.22
CA ASN A 126 5.87 -9.39 -15.97
C ASN A 126 6.00 -9.92 -14.54
N GLY A 127 4.95 -9.87 -13.73
CA GLY A 127 5.01 -10.32 -12.34
C GLY A 127 5.75 -9.35 -11.44
N GLU A 128 6.15 -9.87 -10.28
CA GLU A 128 6.80 -9.13 -9.19
C GLU A 128 8.32 -9.14 -9.33
N ILE A 129 8.83 -8.50 -10.40
CA ILE A 129 10.25 -8.56 -10.77
C ILE A 129 11.16 -8.06 -9.64
N PHE A 130 10.73 -7.03 -8.91
CA PHE A 130 11.48 -6.43 -7.80
C PHE A 130 11.34 -7.18 -6.47
N SER A 131 10.74 -8.37 -6.43
CA SER A 131 10.84 -9.27 -5.26
C SER A 131 12.26 -9.81 -5.05
N VAL A 132 13.08 -9.84 -6.10
CA VAL A 132 14.49 -10.24 -6.09
C VAL A 132 15.39 -9.09 -5.62
N ALA A 133 16.16 -9.31 -4.55
CA ALA A 133 16.89 -8.25 -3.84
C ALA A 133 17.98 -7.60 -4.68
N GLU A 134 18.67 -8.39 -5.49
CA GLU A 134 19.74 -7.98 -6.38
C GLU A 134 19.29 -6.91 -7.39
N ARG A 135 17.99 -6.92 -7.77
CA ARG A 135 17.42 -5.98 -8.74
C ARG A 135 17.09 -4.62 -8.15
N ARG A 136 17.18 -4.46 -6.82
CA ARG A 136 16.81 -3.25 -6.08
C ARG A 136 17.87 -2.79 -5.09
N VAL A 137 19.14 -3.15 -5.33
CA VAL A 137 20.28 -2.76 -4.47
C VAL A 137 20.45 -1.24 -4.44
N ASN A 138 20.24 -0.58 -5.57
CA ASN A 138 20.26 0.87 -5.69
C ASN A 138 19.42 1.32 -6.91
N VAL A 139 19.23 2.63 -7.03
CA VAL A 139 18.46 3.25 -8.11
C VAL A 139 18.96 2.91 -9.52
N SER A 140 20.29 2.80 -9.72
CA SER A 140 20.86 2.46 -11.03
C SER A 140 20.45 1.05 -11.46
N THR A 141 20.51 0.08 -10.55
CA THR A 141 20.07 -1.30 -10.82
C THR A 141 18.57 -1.38 -11.09
N ILE A 142 17.78 -0.57 -10.38
CA ILE A 142 16.33 -0.45 -10.61
C ILE A 142 16.07 0.04 -12.04
N VAL A 143 16.69 1.15 -12.43
CA VAL A 143 16.55 1.74 -13.78
C VAL A 143 16.98 0.76 -14.87
N GLN A 144 18.12 0.10 -14.71
CA GLN A 144 18.59 -0.94 -15.66
C GLN A 144 17.58 -2.09 -15.79
N THR A 145 16.94 -2.48 -14.69
CA THR A 145 15.92 -3.53 -14.73
C THR A 145 14.65 -3.04 -15.44
N LEU A 146 14.21 -1.81 -15.16
CA LEU A 146 13.07 -1.19 -15.84
C LEU A 146 13.33 -1.05 -17.34
N ASP A 147 14.53 -0.63 -17.74
CA ASP A 147 14.91 -0.52 -19.15
C ASP A 147 14.83 -1.86 -19.86
N LYS A 148 15.32 -2.95 -19.27
CA LYS A 148 15.17 -4.30 -19.85
C LYS A 148 13.71 -4.68 -20.06
N ILE A 149 12.82 -4.37 -19.10
CA ILE A 149 11.39 -4.67 -19.22
C ILE A 149 10.75 -3.82 -20.31
N TYR A 150 10.94 -2.51 -20.26
CA TYR A 150 10.26 -1.55 -21.13
C TYR A 150 10.87 -1.41 -22.52
N ASN A 151 12.08 -1.94 -22.73
CA ASN A 151 12.64 -2.16 -24.07
C ASN A 151 12.25 -3.53 -24.66
N LEU A 152 11.45 -4.33 -23.94
CA LEU A 152 10.97 -5.65 -24.36
C LEU A 152 12.08 -6.72 -24.44
N ASP A 153 13.18 -6.52 -23.71
CA ASP A 153 14.29 -7.46 -23.60
C ASP A 153 14.09 -8.48 -22.45
N TRP A 154 12.87 -8.53 -21.89
CA TRP A 154 12.52 -9.36 -20.74
C TRP A 154 11.63 -10.54 -21.14
N PHE A 155 12.22 -11.73 -21.17
CA PHE A 155 11.53 -12.97 -21.57
C PHE A 155 11.17 -13.81 -20.35
N ASN A 156 9.87 -14.08 -20.16
CA ASN A 156 9.35 -14.89 -19.07
C ASN A 156 8.02 -15.57 -19.49
N SER A 157 7.33 -16.20 -18.54
CA SER A 157 6.03 -16.82 -18.78
C SER A 157 4.90 -15.85 -19.14
N ALA A 158 5.09 -14.54 -18.99
CA ALA A 158 4.16 -13.51 -19.43
C ALA A 158 4.42 -13.03 -20.86
N SER A 159 5.54 -13.42 -21.47
CA SER A 159 5.83 -13.13 -22.88
C SER A 159 4.74 -13.74 -23.77
N LYS A 160 4.30 -12.95 -24.76
CA LYS A 160 3.23 -13.32 -25.69
C LYS A 160 3.83 -13.73 -27.03
N ASN A 161 3.09 -14.59 -27.73
CA ASN A 161 3.39 -14.90 -29.12
C ASN A 161 2.90 -13.76 -30.05
N GLU A 162 1.99 -12.93 -29.55
CA GLU A 162 1.43 -11.79 -30.26
C GLU A 162 2.18 -10.49 -29.94
N CYS A 163 2.04 -9.50 -30.82
CA CYS A 163 2.55 -8.17 -30.53
C CYS A 163 1.90 -7.61 -29.26
N SER A 164 2.72 -7.20 -28.30
CA SER A 164 2.26 -6.54 -27.08
C SER A 164 1.86 -5.10 -27.37
N ALA A 165 0.70 -4.71 -26.84
CA ALA A 165 0.14 -3.37 -26.82
C ALA A 165 0.41 -2.66 -25.51
N ALA A 166 0.46 -3.40 -24.41
CA ALA A 166 0.81 -2.89 -23.10
C ALA A 166 1.78 -3.83 -22.39
N ILE A 167 2.86 -3.26 -21.86
CA ILE A 167 3.89 -3.96 -21.10
C ILE A 167 4.00 -3.33 -19.72
N GLY A 168 4.04 -4.16 -18.71
CA GLY A 168 4.18 -3.68 -17.35
C GLY A 168 4.72 -4.68 -16.38
N LEU A 169 4.65 -4.29 -15.12
CA LEU A 169 5.02 -5.13 -14.00
C LEU A 169 4.16 -4.84 -12.78
N LYS A 170 4.18 -5.77 -11.84
CA LYS A 170 3.64 -5.60 -10.49
C LYS A 170 4.77 -5.23 -9.55
N TRP A 171 4.58 -4.19 -8.76
CA TRP A 171 5.60 -3.72 -7.81
C TRP A 171 4.98 -3.48 -6.45
N MET A 172 5.50 -4.19 -5.45
CA MET A 172 5.06 -3.97 -4.08
C MET A 172 5.74 -2.74 -3.48
N LEU A 173 5.02 -1.95 -2.69
CA LEU A 173 5.55 -0.70 -2.10
C LEU A 173 6.83 -0.94 -1.28
N ASN A 174 6.97 -2.09 -0.63
CA ASN A 174 8.12 -2.44 0.20
C ASN A 174 9.29 -3.08 -0.57
N GLN A 175 9.41 -2.86 -1.88
CA GLN A 175 10.41 -3.49 -2.75
C GLN A 175 11.30 -2.48 -3.48
N GLY A 176 11.86 -1.49 -2.78
CA GLY A 176 12.76 -0.51 -3.39
C GLY A 176 12.03 0.69 -4.02
N LEU A 177 10.70 0.63 -4.13
CA LEU A 177 9.88 1.69 -4.72
C LEU A 177 9.84 2.93 -3.82
N MET A 178 9.61 2.73 -2.52
CA MET A 178 9.43 3.83 -1.57
C MET A 178 10.77 4.39 -1.07
N GLU A 179 11.87 3.71 -1.36
CA GLU A 179 13.24 4.11 -1.04
C GLU A 179 13.83 5.11 -2.06
N HIS A 180 13.34 5.08 -3.32
CA HIS A 180 13.82 5.94 -4.41
C HIS A 180 12.66 6.60 -5.20
N PRO A 181 11.68 7.23 -4.53
CA PRO A 181 10.45 7.67 -5.20
C PRO A 181 10.70 8.75 -6.26
N LYS A 182 11.61 9.69 -6.00
CA LYS A 182 11.87 10.82 -6.92
C LYS A 182 12.42 10.33 -8.25
N GLU A 183 13.45 9.49 -8.21
CA GLU A 183 14.12 8.98 -9.39
C GLU A 183 13.20 8.05 -10.21
N ILE A 184 12.36 7.27 -9.53
CA ILE A 184 11.38 6.40 -10.20
C ILE A 184 10.27 7.23 -10.85
N VAL A 185 9.80 8.30 -10.19
CA VAL A 185 8.82 9.23 -10.76
C VAL A 185 9.39 9.93 -12.00
N ASP A 186 10.63 10.42 -11.92
CA ASP A 186 11.32 11.05 -13.06
C ASP A 186 11.45 10.06 -14.24
N TYR A 187 11.81 8.81 -13.95
CA TYR A 187 11.86 7.75 -14.96
C TYR A 187 10.48 7.45 -15.56
N PHE A 188 9.44 7.31 -14.74
CA PHE A 188 8.07 7.04 -15.21
C PHE A 188 7.56 8.17 -16.11
N ASN A 189 7.77 9.43 -15.72
CA ASN A 189 7.35 10.57 -16.53
C ASN A 189 8.14 10.66 -17.84
N CYS A 190 9.45 10.43 -17.80
CA CYS A 190 10.31 10.44 -18.99
C CYS A 190 9.93 9.34 -19.99
N ARG A 191 9.63 8.13 -19.51
CA ARG A 191 9.28 6.97 -20.33
C ARG A 191 7.79 6.86 -20.65
N GLY A 192 6.93 7.70 -20.07
CA GLY A 192 5.48 7.63 -20.26
C GLY A 192 4.82 6.42 -19.58
N VAL A 193 5.34 5.98 -18.43
CA VAL A 193 4.78 4.86 -17.66
C VAL A 193 3.50 5.28 -16.95
N SER A 194 2.43 4.53 -17.17
CA SER A 194 1.15 4.71 -16.49
C SER A 194 1.08 3.91 -15.19
N VAL A 195 0.71 4.56 -14.10
CA VAL A 195 0.66 3.94 -12.78
C VAL A 195 -0.76 3.48 -12.45
N ILE A 196 -0.90 2.22 -12.05
CA ILE A 196 -2.15 1.66 -11.51
C ILE A 196 -1.92 1.37 -10.03
N PHE A 197 -2.49 2.21 -9.16
CA PHE A 197 -2.55 1.89 -7.75
C PHE A 197 -3.64 0.86 -7.50
N LEU A 198 -3.28 -0.26 -6.89
CA LEU A 198 -4.25 -1.27 -6.47
C LEU A 198 -4.14 -1.51 -4.96
N PHE A 199 -5.17 -1.06 -4.24
CA PHE A 199 -5.25 -1.22 -2.80
C PHE A 199 -6.46 -2.06 -2.39
N ARG A 200 -6.52 -2.37 -1.11
CA ARG A 200 -7.63 -3.10 -0.50
C ARG A 200 -8.19 -2.25 0.63
N ARG A 201 -9.48 -1.91 0.55
CA ARG A 201 -10.15 -1.03 1.53
C ARG A 201 -10.18 -1.68 2.90
N ASN A 202 -10.51 -2.96 2.99
CA ASN A 202 -10.54 -3.65 4.27
C ASN A 202 -9.12 -4.09 4.71
N LEU A 203 -8.46 -3.22 5.48
CA LEU A 203 -7.09 -3.45 5.94
C LEU A 203 -6.99 -4.54 7.01
N LEU A 204 -8.03 -4.72 7.84
CA LEU A 204 -8.08 -5.84 8.79
C LEU A 204 -8.09 -7.18 8.04
N ARG A 205 -8.90 -7.30 6.99
CA ARG A 205 -8.93 -8.50 6.15
C ARG A 205 -7.62 -8.71 5.39
N ARG A 206 -6.96 -7.63 4.95
CA ARG A 206 -5.62 -7.70 4.36
C ARG A 206 -4.61 -8.26 5.37
N MET A 207 -4.66 -7.79 6.63
CA MET A 207 -3.81 -8.27 7.71
C MET A 207 -4.02 -9.76 7.97
N VAL A 208 -5.27 -10.22 8.09
CA VAL A 208 -5.60 -11.66 8.22
C VAL A 208 -5.00 -12.46 7.08
N SER A 209 -5.20 -12.01 5.84
CA SER A 209 -4.63 -12.72 4.68
C SER A 209 -3.10 -12.72 4.66
N THR A 210 -2.45 -11.72 5.26
CA THR A 210 -0.98 -11.63 5.34
C THR A 210 -0.46 -12.61 6.37
N LEU A 211 -1.08 -12.65 7.55
CA LEU A 211 -0.73 -13.58 8.62
C LEU A 211 -0.95 -15.04 8.18
N ALA A 212 -2.08 -15.34 7.54
CA ALA A 212 -2.35 -16.68 7.01
C ALA A 212 -1.34 -17.11 5.93
N ASN A 213 -1.00 -16.22 5.00
CA ASN A 213 0.03 -16.51 3.99
C ASN A 213 1.42 -16.72 4.63
N SER A 214 1.75 -15.95 5.66
CA SER A 214 3.01 -16.10 6.39
C SER A 214 3.07 -17.43 7.13
N TYR A 215 1.96 -17.87 7.72
CA TYR A 215 1.87 -19.18 8.38
C TYR A 215 2.08 -20.33 7.38
N ASP A 216 1.38 -20.29 6.24
CA ASP A 216 1.49 -21.32 5.21
C ASP A 216 2.90 -21.45 4.62
N ARG A 217 3.72 -20.40 4.66
CA ARG A 217 5.14 -20.47 4.24
C ARG A 217 5.92 -21.55 5.00
N TYR A 218 5.58 -21.76 6.27
CA TYR A 218 6.21 -22.76 7.14
C TYR A 218 5.36 -24.04 7.24
N ALA A 219 4.05 -23.88 7.45
CA ALA A 219 3.15 -25.00 7.65
C ALA A 219 2.90 -25.81 6.37
N LYS A 220 3.02 -25.18 5.19
CA LYS A 220 2.94 -25.82 3.88
C LYS A 220 1.71 -26.72 3.74
N LEU A 221 0.54 -26.12 3.99
CA LEU A 221 -0.73 -26.82 4.20
C LEU A 221 -1.22 -27.61 2.98
N LEU A 222 -0.69 -27.32 1.79
CA LEU A 222 -1.03 -28.00 0.55
C LEU A 222 0.11 -28.91 0.11
N ASN A 223 0.06 -30.17 0.53
CA ASN A 223 0.99 -31.23 0.14
C ASN A 223 2.48 -30.84 0.34
N GLY A 224 2.80 -30.17 1.45
CA GLY A 224 4.19 -29.77 1.74
C GLY A 224 4.70 -28.61 0.87
N THR A 225 3.81 -27.92 0.16
CA THR A 225 4.13 -26.76 -0.67
C THR A 225 3.42 -25.50 -0.16
N HIS A 226 4.14 -24.37 -0.12
CA HIS A 226 3.54 -23.06 0.14
C HIS A 226 2.83 -22.56 -1.12
N LYS A 227 1.56 -22.14 -1.01
CA LYS A 227 0.83 -21.50 -2.10
C LYS A 227 0.23 -20.16 -1.68
N SER A 228 0.67 -19.10 -2.34
CA SER A 228 0.17 -17.74 -2.11
C SER A 228 -1.16 -17.45 -2.84
N HIS A 229 -1.46 -18.24 -3.87
CA HIS A 229 -2.67 -18.20 -4.70
C HIS A 229 -3.13 -19.63 -5.02
N VAL A 230 -4.43 -19.82 -5.17
CA VAL A 230 -5.06 -21.14 -5.39
C VAL A 230 -6.03 -21.08 -6.56
N HIS A 231 -6.29 -22.24 -7.15
CA HIS A 231 -7.14 -22.38 -8.34
C HIS A 231 -8.39 -23.26 -8.11
N SER A 232 -8.50 -23.93 -6.97
CA SER A 232 -9.68 -24.70 -6.59
C SER A 232 -10.31 -24.20 -5.29
N ALA A 233 -11.59 -24.50 -5.11
CA ALA A 233 -12.31 -24.20 -3.88
C ALA A 233 -11.81 -25.03 -2.69
N GLU A 234 -11.35 -26.25 -2.93
CA GLU A 234 -10.82 -27.17 -1.91
C GLU A 234 -9.48 -26.69 -1.33
N GLU A 235 -8.58 -26.22 -2.20
CA GLU A 235 -7.31 -25.60 -1.78
C GLU A 235 -7.58 -24.32 -0.98
N ALA A 236 -8.53 -23.50 -1.45
CA ALA A 236 -8.95 -22.28 -0.76
C ALA A 236 -9.51 -22.57 0.64
N ASP A 237 -10.40 -23.57 0.75
CA ASP A 237 -10.96 -24.01 2.03
C ASP A 237 -9.86 -24.44 3.00
N THR A 238 -8.93 -25.28 2.53
CA THR A 238 -7.81 -25.78 3.33
C THR A 238 -6.94 -24.64 3.88
N LEU A 239 -6.57 -23.67 3.05
CA LEU A 239 -5.77 -22.52 3.49
C LEU A 239 -6.53 -21.59 4.43
N SER A 240 -7.85 -21.49 4.30
CA SER A 240 -8.68 -20.61 5.13
C SER A 240 -8.92 -21.14 6.56
N LYS A 241 -8.58 -22.41 6.83
CA LYS A 241 -8.75 -23.03 8.17
C LYS A 241 -7.86 -22.40 9.24
N TYR A 242 -6.71 -21.85 8.84
CA TYR A 242 -5.83 -21.18 9.78
C TYR A 242 -6.41 -19.82 10.19
N LYS A 243 -6.63 -19.64 11.50
CA LYS A 243 -7.13 -18.40 12.08
C LYS A 243 -6.01 -17.71 12.86
N PRO A 244 -5.44 -16.61 12.36
CA PRO A 244 -4.44 -15.86 13.12
C PRO A 244 -5.04 -15.27 14.40
N THR A 245 -4.20 -15.22 15.44
CA THR A 245 -4.41 -14.37 16.61
C THR A 245 -3.80 -13.00 16.33
N ILE A 246 -4.59 -11.94 16.43
CA ILE A 246 -4.16 -10.56 16.14
C ILE A 246 -3.79 -9.86 17.45
N ASN A 247 -2.67 -9.15 17.47
CA ASN A 247 -2.26 -8.36 18.63
C ASN A 247 -3.11 -7.08 18.73
N SER A 248 -4.12 -7.09 19.60
CA SER A 248 -5.01 -5.95 19.78
C SER A 248 -4.33 -4.69 20.29
N LYS A 249 -3.17 -4.81 20.98
CA LYS A 249 -2.43 -3.66 21.50
C LYS A 249 -1.79 -2.83 20.38
N SER A 250 -1.31 -3.47 19.32
CA SER A 250 -0.70 -2.80 18.17
C SER A 250 -1.68 -2.53 17.03
N LEU A 251 -2.83 -3.21 17.02
CA LEU A 251 -3.78 -3.22 15.90
C LEU A 251 -4.11 -1.84 15.33
N LEU A 252 -4.44 -0.85 16.19
CA LEU A 252 -4.77 0.49 15.72
C LEU A 252 -3.57 1.22 15.10
N ALA A 253 -2.36 1.00 15.61
CA ALA A 253 -1.15 1.56 15.03
C ALA A 253 -0.83 0.88 13.69
N ASP A 254 -0.93 -0.45 13.64
CA ASP A 254 -0.69 -1.23 12.43
C ASP A 254 -1.64 -0.80 11.29
N LEU A 255 -2.94 -0.62 11.58
CA LEU A 255 -3.91 -0.16 10.58
C LEU A 255 -3.62 1.27 10.10
N LYS A 256 -3.21 2.18 11.00
CA LYS A 256 -2.81 3.55 10.64
C LYS A 256 -1.59 3.57 9.74
N ASP A 257 -0.58 2.77 10.06
CA ASP A 257 0.65 2.71 9.27
C ASP A 257 0.37 2.11 7.88
N MET A 258 -0.53 1.14 7.80
CA MET A 258 -1.02 0.59 6.52
C MET A 258 -1.73 1.65 5.65
N GLU A 259 -2.57 2.51 6.24
CA GLU A 259 -3.18 3.64 5.51
C GLU A 259 -2.13 4.67 5.09
N ARG A 260 -1.23 5.04 6.01
CA ARG A 260 -0.17 6.02 5.74
C ARG A 260 0.70 5.58 4.57
N SER A 261 1.13 4.32 4.55
CA SER A 261 1.94 3.77 3.46
C SER A 261 1.27 3.91 2.09
N ALA A 262 -0.04 3.66 1.99
CA ALA A 262 -0.78 3.84 0.73
C ALA A 262 -0.90 5.32 0.33
N ALA A 263 -1.20 6.20 1.29
CA ALA A 263 -1.32 7.63 1.04
C ALA A 263 0.02 8.24 0.59
N THR A 264 1.13 7.91 1.27
CA THR A 264 2.47 8.37 0.91
C THR A 264 2.89 7.89 -0.48
N ALA A 265 2.53 6.66 -0.87
CA ALA A 265 2.79 6.18 -2.22
C ALA A 265 2.03 6.98 -3.28
N ILE A 266 0.75 7.32 -3.02
CA ILE A 266 -0.01 8.15 -3.95
C ILE A 266 0.59 9.57 -4.03
N GLU A 267 0.95 10.15 -2.88
CA GLU A 267 1.54 11.49 -2.80
C GLU A 267 2.86 11.58 -3.60
N HIS A 268 3.76 10.61 -3.43
CA HIS A 268 5.02 10.57 -4.16
C HIS A 268 4.83 10.53 -5.68
N PHE A 269 3.83 9.80 -6.16
CA PHE A 269 3.61 9.55 -7.59
C PHE A 269 2.47 10.38 -8.17
N ASN A 270 2.01 11.42 -7.46
CA ASN A 270 0.85 12.23 -7.87
C ASN A 270 1.04 12.97 -9.21
N THR A 271 2.29 13.21 -9.62
CA THR A 271 2.65 13.84 -10.90
C THR A 271 2.69 12.85 -12.06
N THR A 272 2.69 11.55 -11.78
CA THR A 272 2.64 10.50 -12.81
C THR A 272 1.23 10.38 -13.37
N ARG A 273 1.09 9.89 -14.60
CA ARG A 273 -0.21 9.48 -15.13
C ARG A 273 -0.69 8.27 -14.36
N HIS A 274 -1.71 8.43 -13.51
CA HIS A 274 -2.14 7.35 -12.62
C HIS A 274 -3.65 7.16 -12.54
N MET A 275 -4.05 5.96 -12.11
CA MET A 275 -5.39 5.63 -11.66
C MET A 275 -5.33 4.90 -10.32
N ILE A 276 -6.38 5.02 -9.51
CA ILE A 276 -6.48 4.36 -8.21
C ILE A 276 -7.65 3.40 -8.23
N LEU A 277 -7.37 2.16 -7.88
CA LEU A 277 -8.32 1.06 -7.82
C LEU A 277 -8.32 0.45 -6.43
N TYR A 278 -9.50 -0.01 -6.05
CA TYR A 278 -9.65 -0.84 -4.88
C TYR A 278 -10.19 -2.21 -5.26
N TYR A 279 -9.63 -3.24 -4.64
CA TYR A 279 -9.99 -4.63 -4.86
C TYR A 279 -11.50 -4.88 -4.73
N GLU A 280 -12.13 -4.26 -3.75
CA GLU A 280 -13.57 -4.37 -3.49
C GLU A 280 -14.40 -3.84 -4.67
N ASP A 281 -13.96 -2.77 -5.33
CA ASP A 281 -14.68 -2.16 -6.45
C ASP A 281 -14.57 -3.03 -7.69
N LEU A 282 -13.39 -3.63 -7.93
CA LEU A 282 -13.16 -4.58 -9.03
C LEU A 282 -14.03 -5.84 -8.91
N LEU A 283 -14.37 -6.25 -7.68
CA LEU A 283 -15.25 -7.39 -7.44
C LEU A 283 -16.73 -7.05 -7.60
N ARG A 284 -17.14 -5.84 -7.18
CA ARG A 284 -18.54 -5.40 -7.23
C ARG A 284 -18.94 -4.90 -8.61
N ASN A 285 -18.05 -4.19 -9.30
CA ASN A 285 -18.35 -3.53 -10.55
C ASN A 285 -17.38 -3.95 -11.67
N ARG A 286 -17.86 -4.83 -12.56
CA ARG A 286 -17.08 -5.29 -13.72
C ARG A 286 -16.75 -4.16 -14.71
N THR A 287 -17.46 -3.03 -14.71
CA THR A 287 -17.13 -1.91 -15.60
C THR A 287 -15.78 -1.28 -15.25
N LYS A 288 -15.30 -1.42 -14.01
CA LYS A 288 -13.98 -0.92 -13.61
C LYS A 288 -12.84 -1.56 -14.39
N LEU A 289 -12.98 -2.83 -14.81
CA LEU A 289 -11.99 -3.47 -15.69
C LEU A 289 -11.98 -2.85 -17.09
N LYS A 290 -13.13 -2.35 -17.59
CA LYS A 290 -13.18 -1.62 -18.86
C LYS A 290 -12.45 -0.28 -18.75
N GLU A 291 -12.67 0.45 -17.65
CA GLU A 291 -11.95 1.70 -17.36
C GLU A 291 -10.43 1.48 -17.30
N VAL A 292 -9.97 0.33 -16.78
CA VAL A 292 -8.54 -0.04 -16.81
C VAL A 292 -8.03 -0.25 -18.22
N LEU A 293 -8.77 -0.97 -19.07
CA LEU A 293 -8.38 -1.20 -20.46
C LEU A 293 -8.33 0.13 -21.23
N GLU A 294 -9.33 0.99 -21.07
CA GLU A 294 -9.36 2.33 -21.64
C GLU A 294 -8.20 3.20 -21.12
N PHE A 295 -7.91 3.14 -19.82
CA PHE A 295 -6.77 3.83 -19.23
C PHE A 295 -5.44 3.34 -19.82
N LEU A 296 -5.32 2.07 -20.19
CA LEU A 296 -4.16 1.52 -20.88
C LEU A 296 -4.22 1.66 -22.40
N GLY A 297 -5.24 2.32 -22.97
CA GLY A 297 -5.38 2.49 -24.42
C GLY A 297 -5.62 1.17 -25.17
N LEU A 298 -6.24 0.19 -24.52
CA LEU A 298 -6.46 -1.15 -25.05
C LEU A 298 -7.89 -1.35 -25.55
N PRO A 299 -8.11 -2.23 -26.54
CA PRO A 299 -9.45 -2.70 -26.90
C PRO A 299 -10.16 -3.31 -25.69
N VAL A 300 -11.44 -2.98 -25.53
CA VAL A 300 -12.24 -3.52 -24.44
C VAL A 300 -12.66 -4.95 -24.77
N ILE A 301 -12.12 -5.91 -24.04
CA ILE A 301 -12.47 -7.33 -24.14
C ILE A 301 -12.82 -7.88 -22.75
N GLU A 302 -13.41 -9.08 -22.71
CA GLU A 302 -13.65 -9.78 -21.46
C GLU A 302 -12.33 -10.36 -20.91
N LEU A 303 -12.00 -9.99 -19.66
CA LEU A 303 -10.84 -10.51 -18.94
C LEU A 303 -11.24 -11.66 -18.04
N THR A 304 -10.42 -12.70 -17.96
CA THR A 304 -10.70 -13.91 -17.17
C THR A 304 -9.55 -14.27 -16.24
N SER A 305 -9.86 -14.91 -15.13
CA SER A 305 -8.86 -15.39 -14.16
C SER A 305 -9.31 -16.72 -13.57
N ARG A 306 -8.35 -17.62 -13.36
CA ARG A 306 -8.56 -18.90 -12.67
C ARG A 306 -8.29 -18.83 -11.17
N GLN A 307 -7.85 -17.68 -10.64
CA GLN A 307 -7.54 -17.58 -9.22
C GLN A 307 -8.82 -17.51 -8.38
N VAL A 308 -8.82 -18.23 -7.27
CA VAL A 308 -9.95 -18.26 -6.33
C VAL A 308 -9.56 -17.51 -5.05
N LYS A 309 -10.52 -16.77 -4.50
CA LYS A 309 -10.37 -16.09 -3.21
C LYS A 309 -10.35 -17.11 -2.07
N ILE A 310 -9.31 -17.05 -1.24
CA ILE A 310 -9.10 -17.93 -0.08
C ILE A 310 -10.11 -17.62 1.04
N HIS A 311 -10.08 -16.43 1.61
CA HIS A 311 -10.94 -16.06 2.74
C HIS A 311 -12.28 -15.49 2.24
N LYS A 312 -13.36 -16.28 2.37
CA LYS A 312 -14.76 -15.89 2.05
C LYS A 312 -15.57 -15.71 3.35
N GLY A 313 -16.70 -15.00 3.30
CA GLY A 313 -17.55 -14.82 4.50
C GLY A 313 -17.03 -13.80 5.51
N PRO A 314 -17.65 -13.73 6.70
CA PRO A 314 -17.37 -12.73 7.73
C PRO A 314 -16.00 -12.93 8.38
N LEU A 315 -15.34 -11.84 8.80
CA LEU A 315 -14.00 -11.91 9.41
C LEU A 315 -13.97 -12.63 10.76
N SER A 316 -15.10 -12.69 11.47
CA SER A 316 -15.24 -13.45 12.71
C SER A 316 -14.90 -14.93 12.56
N GLU A 317 -15.09 -15.49 11.36
CA GLU A 317 -14.74 -16.88 11.07
C GLU A 317 -13.24 -17.09 10.85
N HIS A 318 -12.48 -16.02 10.57
CA HIS A 318 -11.08 -16.08 10.15
C HIS A 318 -10.10 -15.50 11.19
N ILE A 319 -10.57 -15.12 12.37
CA ILE A 319 -9.75 -14.51 13.43
C ILE A 319 -9.96 -15.29 14.73
N ASN A 320 -8.88 -15.77 15.34
CA ASN A 320 -8.95 -16.60 16.53
C ASN A 320 -9.46 -15.83 17.76
N ASN A 321 -8.93 -14.62 18.00
CA ASN A 321 -9.36 -13.74 19.10
C ASN A 321 -10.34 -12.64 18.65
N TRP A 322 -11.36 -13.01 17.86
CA TRP A 322 -12.31 -12.08 17.24
C TRP A 322 -12.92 -11.08 18.23
N ASN A 323 -13.37 -11.53 19.40
CA ASN A 323 -14.05 -10.67 20.38
C ASN A 323 -13.14 -9.51 20.86
N GLU A 324 -11.84 -9.77 21.01
CA GLU A 324 -10.86 -8.78 21.43
C GLU A 324 -10.58 -7.76 20.32
N VAL A 325 -10.44 -8.24 19.08
CA VAL A 325 -10.28 -7.41 17.89
C VAL A 325 -11.51 -6.51 17.67
N ALA A 326 -12.71 -7.10 17.71
CA ALA A 326 -13.97 -6.37 17.57
C ALA A 326 -14.11 -5.29 18.65
N LYS A 327 -13.81 -5.62 19.91
CA LYS A 327 -13.81 -4.65 21.01
C LYS A 327 -12.82 -3.52 20.79
N THR A 328 -11.65 -3.81 20.24
CA THR A 328 -10.58 -2.83 19.98
C THR A 328 -10.93 -1.86 18.85
N LEU A 329 -11.64 -2.33 17.82
CA LEU A 329 -12.02 -1.49 16.69
C LEU A 329 -13.36 -0.77 16.87
N LYS A 330 -14.23 -1.25 17.76
CA LYS A 330 -15.53 -0.62 18.02
C LYS A 330 -15.36 0.81 18.54
N GLY A 331 -16.14 1.75 17.98
CA GLY A 331 -16.05 3.18 18.29
C GLY A 331 -14.83 3.88 17.69
N THR A 332 -14.04 3.18 16.87
CA THR A 332 -12.91 3.77 16.14
C THR A 332 -13.26 4.00 14.68
N THR A 333 -12.41 4.73 13.98
CA THR A 333 -12.53 4.97 12.54
C THR A 333 -12.42 3.70 11.69
N TYR A 334 -11.95 2.61 12.28
CA TYR A 334 -11.75 1.30 11.64
C TYR A 334 -12.87 0.31 11.97
N GLU A 335 -13.92 0.72 12.69
CA GLU A 335 -15.05 -0.14 13.03
C GLU A 335 -15.70 -0.76 11.78
N SER A 336 -15.73 -0.02 10.66
CA SER A 336 -16.25 -0.50 9.38
C SER A 336 -15.52 -1.74 8.85
N PHE A 337 -14.26 -1.98 9.24
CA PHE A 337 -13.51 -3.17 8.83
C PHE A 337 -14.02 -4.46 9.47
N LEU A 338 -14.84 -4.38 10.54
CA LEU A 338 -15.50 -5.53 11.14
C LEU A 338 -16.63 -6.08 10.27
N GLN A 339 -17.17 -5.26 9.35
CA GLN A 339 -18.24 -5.66 8.45
C GLN A 339 -17.70 -6.50 7.28
N ALA A 340 -18.59 -7.26 6.65
CA ALA A 340 -18.23 -7.96 5.42
C ALA A 340 -17.96 -6.95 4.30
N ASP A 341 -16.88 -7.16 3.55
CA ASP A 341 -16.54 -6.38 2.36
C ASP A 341 -17.65 -6.37 1.29
N TYR A 342 -18.61 -7.30 1.38
CA TYR A 342 -19.74 -7.49 0.47
C TYR A 342 -20.94 -7.90 1.32
N SER A 343 -21.79 -6.93 1.67
CA SER A 343 -23.20 -7.24 1.92
C SER A 343 -23.78 -7.61 0.57
N SER A 344 -24.45 -8.76 0.49
CA SER A 344 -25.09 -9.33 -0.69
C SER A 344 -25.85 -8.30 -1.53
#